data_AF-A0A7V5CM02-F1
#
_entry.id   AF-A0A7V5CM02-F1
#
_cell.length_a   1.000
_cell.length_b   1.000
_cell.length_c   1.000
_cell.angle_alpha   90.00
_cell.angle_beta   90.00
_cell.angle_gamma   90.00
#
_symmetry.space_group_name_H-M   'P 1'
#
loop_
_entity.id
_entity.type
_entity.pdbx_description
1 polymer ?
#
loop_
_entity_poly.entity_id
_entity_poly.type
_entity_poly.pdbx_seq_one_letter_code
_entity_poly.pdbx_strand_id
1 'polypeptide(L)'
;GFRPNPIAQSLRTGRTRLLGLLVAAEIKSPQQYIRYQVDIGVAMEARSHRMDIVQVLISPETGPEIGRISELLDTGLIEGLILNAPRKRNVLPWLHDHGGVFVVIGNPNISGVYSVDTDNVGIGRVTAQHLIDFGHRRLAYIAPPDDLAYGNDRVEGFLMACAEAEISPEHCPVVRAEDTMCGGYRAMQEILSMDIQVTGVCASDDSMGYGAASAISEAGLTVPGDISVVGCNNDYLAGIDQGFLTTVELDFVRLGSAAAAKLIDLLEGKPTTIRDIIDFRLIQRKSSGPVKNCG
;
A
#
# COMPACT_ATOMS: atom_id res chain seq x y z
N GLY A 1 -31.13 -7.76 -34.10
CA GLY A 1 -30.73 -6.35 -33.92
C GLY A 1 -29.25 -6.21 -34.20
N PHE A 2 -28.83 -5.17 -34.91
CA PHE A 2 -27.43 -4.90 -35.21
C PHE A 2 -26.66 -4.52 -33.94
N ARG A 3 -25.49 -5.11 -33.72
CA ARG A 3 -24.55 -4.74 -32.67
C ARG A 3 -23.33 -4.07 -33.32
N PRO A 4 -23.04 -2.78 -33.04
CA PRO A 4 -21.88 -2.12 -33.61
C PRO A 4 -20.59 -2.85 -33.22
N ASN A 5 -19.65 -2.97 -34.17
CA ASN A 5 -18.35 -3.57 -33.92
C ASN A 5 -17.43 -2.52 -33.24
N PRO A 6 -16.97 -2.74 -31.99
CA PRO A 6 -16.14 -1.79 -31.26
C PRO A 6 -14.79 -1.51 -31.95
N ILE A 7 -14.23 -2.47 -32.68
CA ILE A 7 -13.00 -2.30 -33.46
C ILE A 7 -13.23 -1.34 -34.64
N ALA A 8 -14.35 -1.49 -35.34
CA ALA A 8 -14.69 -0.58 -36.44
C ALA A 8 -15.00 0.84 -35.94
N GLN A 9 -15.53 0.96 -34.72
CA GLN A 9 -15.78 2.25 -34.09
C GLN A 9 -14.48 2.95 -33.67
N SER A 10 -13.53 2.23 -33.09
CA SER A 10 -12.24 2.79 -32.65
C SER A 10 -11.39 3.29 -33.81
N LEU A 11 -11.36 2.56 -34.93
CA LEU A 11 -10.70 3.01 -36.16
C LEU A 11 -11.25 4.34 -36.71
N ARG A 12 -12.57 4.57 -36.51
CA ARG A 12 -13.22 5.81 -36.95
C ARG A 12 -12.99 6.98 -35.99
N THR A 13 -12.96 6.72 -34.68
CA THR A 13 -12.84 7.76 -33.65
C THR A 13 -11.41 8.02 -33.19
N GLY A 14 -10.45 7.14 -33.54
CA GLY A 14 -9.10 7.14 -32.96
C GLY A 14 -9.08 6.86 -31.47
N ARG A 15 -10.15 6.28 -30.92
CA ARG A 15 -10.36 6.07 -29.48
C ARG A 15 -10.81 4.64 -29.22
N THR A 16 -10.02 3.87 -28.48
CA THR A 16 -10.34 2.49 -28.11
C THR A 16 -11.26 2.40 -26.89
N ARG A 17 -11.30 3.45 -26.07
CA ARG A 17 -11.93 3.47 -24.74
C ARG A 17 -11.43 2.37 -23.81
N LEU A 18 -10.16 1.99 -23.96
CA LEU A 18 -9.49 1.02 -23.12
C LEU A 18 -8.41 1.69 -22.28
N LEU A 19 -8.44 1.47 -20.97
CA LEU A 19 -7.37 1.83 -20.06
C LEU A 19 -6.52 0.59 -19.76
N GLY A 20 -5.20 0.73 -19.80
CA GLY A 20 -4.29 -0.30 -19.32
C GLY A 20 -4.20 -0.25 -17.80
N LEU A 21 -4.28 -1.40 -17.13
CA LEU A 21 -4.00 -1.53 -15.70
C LEU A 21 -2.86 -2.53 -15.51
N LEU A 22 -1.69 -2.02 -15.11
CA LEU A 22 -0.50 -2.83 -14.89
C LEU A 22 -0.51 -3.43 -13.49
N VAL A 23 -0.42 -4.76 -13.43
CA VAL A 23 -0.60 -5.55 -12.21
C VAL A 23 0.60 -6.51 -12.07
N ALA A 24 1.47 -6.28 -11.10
CA ALA A 24 2.38 -7.29 -10.52
C ALA A 24 1.69 -8.65 -10.25
N ALA A 25 2.22 -9.73 -10.82
CA ALA A 25 1.76 -11.11 -10.65
C ALA A 25 2.42 -11.78 -9.43
N GLU A 26 2.08 -11.38 -8.22
CA GLU A 26 2.58 -11.99 -6.98
C GLU A 26 1.52 -12.94 -6.37
N ILE A 27 1.56 -14.22 -6.74
CA ILE A 27 0.52 -15.21 -6.41
C ILE A 27 0.48 -15.60 -4.91
N LYS A 28 1.51 -15.26 -4.13
CA LYS A 28 1.62 -15.67 -2.71
C LYS A 28 1.57 -14.52 -1.70
N SER A 29 1.19 -13.31 -2.13
CA SER A 29 1.18 -12.15 -1.25
C SER A 29 -0.22 -11.89 -0.65
N PRO A 30 -0.33 -11.65 0.67
CA PRO A 30 -1.57 -11.14 1.30
C PRO A 30 -2.12 -9.88 0.64
N GLN A 31 -1.25 -9.10 -0.03
CA GLN A 31 -1.62 -7.90 -0.78
C GLN A 31 -2.60 -8.16 -1.93
N GLN A 32 -2.87 -9.40 -2.32
CA GLN A 32 -3.85 -9.70 -3.39
C GLN A 32 -5.25 -9.16 -3.10
N TYR A 33 -5.70 -9.22 -1.85
CA TYR A 33 -7.02 -8.73 -1.51
C TYR A 33 -7.09 -7.20 -1.63
N ILE A 34 -6.08 -6.51 -1.09
CA ILE A 34 -5.88 -5.06 -1.24
C ILE A 34 -5.84 -4.68 -2.72
N ARG A 35 -5.07 -5.41 -3.51
CA ARG A 35 -4.94 -5.24 -4.96
C ARG A 35 -6.29 -5.32 -5.66
N TYR A 36 -7.07 -6.33 -5.33
CA TYR A 36 -8.38 -6.55 -5.91
C TYR A 36 -9.35 -5.39 -5.64
N GLN A 37 -9.29 -4.78 -4.46
CA GLN A 37 -10.08 -3.57 -4.16
C GLN A 37 -9.67 -2.39 -5.03
N VAL A 38 -8.37 -2.18 -5.24
CA VAL A 38 -7.87 -1.15 -6.15
C VAL A 38 -8.36 -1.39 -7.59
N ASP A 39 -8.25 -2.63 -8.07
CA ASP A 39 -8.71 -3.02 -9.41
C ASP A 39 -10.22 -2.79 -9.58
N ILE A 40 -11.03 -3.09 -8.55
CA ILE A 40 -12.47 -2.77 -8.52
C ILE A 40 -12.69 -1.26 -8.66
N GLY A 41 -11.97 -0.45 -7.88
CA GLY A 41 -12.05 1.01 -7.93
C GLY A 41 -11.77 1.56 -9.33
N VAL A 42 -10.68 1.10 -9.94
CA VAL A 42 -10.30 1.45 -11.31
C VAL A 42 -11.41 1.05 -12.30
N ALA A 43 -11.92 -0.18 -12.22
CA ALA A 43 -12.95 -0.68 -13.12
C ALA A 43 -14.28 0.08 -12.98
N MET A 44 -14.69 0.42 -11.75
CA MET A 44 -15.91 1.17 -11.48
C MET A 44 -15.85 2.57 -12.10
N GLU A 45 -14.72 3.25 -11.93
CA GLU A 45 -14.51 4.58 -12.48
C GLU A 45 -14.42 4.56 -14.02
N ALA A 46 -13.64 3.64 -14.59
CA ALA A 46 -13.57 3.48 -16.05
C ALA A 46 -14.97 3.27 -16.64
N ARG A 47 -15.79 2.43 -16.01
CA ARG A 47 -17.15 2.13 -16.45
C ARG A 47 -18.07 3.36 -16.37
N SER A 48 -17.95 4.21 -15.34
CA SER A 48 -18.73 5.44 -15.22
C SER A 48 -18.48 6.39 -16.42
N HIS A 49 -17.26 6.35 -16.97
CA HIS A 49 -16.81 7.08 -18.16
C HIS A 49 -16.94 6.30 -19.48
N ARG A 50 -17.65 5.16 -19.48
CA ARG A 50 -17.81 4.27 -20.65
C ARG A 50 -16.48 3.81 -21.24
N MET A 51 -15.52 3.50 -20.39
CA MET A 51 -14.25 2.88 -20.74
C MET A 51 -14.19 1.49 -20.09
N ASP A 52 -13.45 0.59 -20.71
CA ASP A 52 -13.13 -0.72 -20.17
C ASP A 52 -11.64 -0.79 -19.78
N ILE A 53 -11.27 -1.80 -19.00
CA ILE A 53 -9.89 -2.01 -18.55
C ILE A 53 -9.27 -3.24 -19.21
N VAL A 54 -8.00 -3.12 -19.58
CA VAL A 54 -7.16 -4.24 -20.00
C VAL A 54 -6.10 -4.44 -18.92
N GLN A 55 -6.23 -5.53 -18.16
CA GLN A 55 -5.21 -5.87 -17.16
C GLN A 55 -3.99 -6.48 -17.83
N VAL A 56 -2.82 -5.98 -17.44
CA VAL A 56 -1.52 -6.44 -17.93
C VAL A 56 -0.77 -7.01 -16.73
N LEU A 57 -0.66 -8.33 -16.70
CA LEU A 57 0.10 -9.01 -15.66
C LEU A 57 1.59 -8.93 -15.97
N ILE A 58 2.37 -8.51 -15.00
CA ILE A 58 3.83 -8.48 -15.07
C ILE A 58 4.42 -9.29 -13.92
N SER A 59 5.31 -10.24 -14.26
CA SER A 59 6.11 -10.97 -13.29
C SER A 59 7.57 -10.51 -13.39
N PRO A 60 8.32 -10.46 -12.28
CA PRO A 60 9.77 -10.31 -12.31
C PRO A 60 10.46 -11.34 -13.23
N GLU A 61 9.84 -12.49 -13.43
CA GLU A 61 10.37 -13.63 -14.19
C GLU A 61 10.10 -13.54 -15.71
N THR A 62 9.13 -12.74 -16.15
CA THR A 62 8.60 -12.80 -17.53
C THR A 62 9.29 -11.89 -18.55
N GLY A 63 10.46 -11.33 -18.23
CA GLY A 63 11.22 -10.46 -19.15
C GLY A 63 10.85 -8.97 -19.04
N PRO A 64 11.37 -8.11 -19.94
CA PRO A 64 11.30 -6.66 -19.76
C PRO A 64 9.86 -6.14 -19.87
N GLU A 65 9.30 -5.74 -18.72
CA GLU A 65 7.99 -5.06 -18.57
C GLU A 65 7.76 -3.98 -19.63
N ILE A 66 8.84 -3.28 -19.97
CA ILE A 66 8.91 -2.22 -20.97
C ILE A 66 8.44 -2.69 -22.36
N GLY A 67 8.85 -3.88 -22.83
CA GLY A 67 8.54 -4.33 -24.19
C GLY A 67 7.03 -4.54 -24.40
N ARG A 68 6.37 -5.15 -23.41
CA ARG A 68 4.92 -5.37 -23.46
C ARG A 68 4.13 -4.08 -23.32
N ILE A 69 4.59 -3.17 -22.46
CA ILE A 69 3.95 -1.87 -22.27
C ILE A 69 4.12 -0.98 -23.51
N SER A 70 5.32 -0.98 -24.10
CA SER A 70 5.59 -0.32 -25.39
C SER A 70 4.63 -0.83 -26.45
N GLU A 71 4.51 -2.14 -26.65
CA GLU A 71 3.61 -2.72 -27.65
C GLU A 71 2.15 -2.26 -27.45
N LEU A 72 1.66 -2.21 -26.22
CA LEU A 72 0.29 -1.77 -25.92
C LEU A 72 0.05 -0.29 -26.23
N LEU A 73 1.04 0.56 -25.97
CA LEU A 73 0.99 1.99 -26.27
C LEU A 73 1.18 2.24 -27.77
N ASP A 74 2.16 1.60 -28.40
CA ASP A 74 2.52 1.75 -29.81
C ASP A 74 1.42 1.25 -30.75
N THR A 75 0.73 0.16 -30.38
CA THR A 75 -0.44 -0.34 -31.13
C THR A 75 -1.68 0.52 -30.95
N GLY A 76 -1.67 1.46 -30.01
CA GLY A 76 -2.83 2.26 -29.62
C GLY A 76 -3.97 1.42 -29.03
N LEU A 77 -3.68 0.21 -28.51
CA LEU A 77 -4.70 -0.65 -27.91
C LEU A 77 -5.32 0.02 -26.68
N ILE A 78 -4.48 0.66 -25.86
CA ILE A 78 -4.88 1.42 -24.67
C ILE A 78 -4.68 2.91 -24.89
N GLU A 79 -5.54 3.74 -24.31
CA GLU A 79 -5.44 5.20 -24.39
C GLU A 79 -4.47 5.76 -23.32
N GLY A 80 -4.33 5.05 -22.20
CA GLY A 80 -3.43 5.40 -21.12
C GLY A 80 -3.23 4.25 -20.14
N LEU A 81 -2.31 4.42 -19.18
CA LEU A 81 -1.85 3.34 -18.30
C LEU A 81 -1.95 3.74 -16.81
N ILE A 82 -2.52 2.86 -15.99
CA ILE A 82 -2.45 2.94 -14.54
C ILE A 82 -1.42 1.92 -14.06
N LEU A 83 -0.44 2.37 -13.29
CA LEU A 83 0.58 1.52 -12.70
C LEU A 83 0.29 1.28 -11.22
N ASN A 84 -0.18 0.07 -10.90
CA ASN A 84 -0.29 -0.40 -9.53
C ASN A 84 0.93 -1.28 -9.21
N ALA A 85 2.05 -0.65 -8.89
CA ALA A 85 3.34 -1.29 -8.74
C ALA A 85 4.07 -0.73 -7.51
N PRO A 86 3.77 -1.26 -6.30
CA PRO A 86 4.35 -0.72 -5.07
C PRO A 86 5.86 -0.97 -4.93
N ARG A 87 6.41 -1.94 -5.69
CA ARG A 87 7.85 -2.20 -5.77
C ARG A 87 8.52 -1.28 -6.79
N LYS A 88 9.74 -0.83 -6.47
CA LYS A 88 10.58 -0.05 -7.40
C LYS A 88 10.78 -0.82 -8.71
N ARG A 89 10.48 -0.16 -9.84
CA ARG A 89 10.55 -0.77 -11.19
C ARG A 89 11.22 0.17 -12.18
N ASN A 90 11.98 -0.42 -13.11
CA ASN A 90 12.66 0.33 -14.18
C ASN A 90 11.69 0.86 -15.25
N VAL A 91 10.43 0.43 -15.23
CA VAL A 91 9.40 0.89 -16.17
C VAL A 91 9.04 2.37 -16.01
N LEU A 92 9.11 2.90 -14.77
CA LEU A 92 8.69 4.28 -14.50
C LEU A 92 9.60 5.32 -15.17
N PRO A 93 10.94 5.26 -15.04
CA PRO A 93 11.83 6.14 -15.82
C PRO A 93 11.62 6.00 -17.33
N TRP A 94 11.43 4.76 -17.82
CA TRP A 94 11.23 4.54 -19.25
C TRP A 94 9.93 5.20 -19.76
N LEU A 95 8.81 5.04 -19.05
CA LEU A 95 7.52 5.67 -19.39
C LEU A 95 7.59 7.19 -19.34
N HIS A 96 8.31 7.74 -18.35
CA HIS A 96 8.54 9.17 -18.24
C HIS A 96 9.29 9.73 -19.47
N ASP A 97 10.27 8.98 -19.98
CA ASP A 97 11.13 9.43 -21.08
C ASP A 97 10.55 9.15 -22.49
N HIS A 98 9.75 8.08 -22.65
CA HIS A 98 9.26 7.62 -23.96
C HIS A 98 7.82 8.06 -24.28
N GLY A 99 7.14 8.69 -23.33
CA GLY A 99 5.80 9.25 -23.52
C GLY A 99 4.67 8.24 -23.38
N GLY A 100 3.45 8.77 -23.37
CA GLY A 100 2.22 8.07 -23.00
C GLY A 100 1.55 8.74 -21.80
N VAL A 101 0.23 8.67 -21.71
CA VAL A 101 -0.51 9.22 -20.56
C VAL A 101 -0.62 8.14 -19.50
N PHE A 102 0.01 8.35 -18.34
CA PHE A 102 -0.02 7.37 -17.26
C PHE A 102 -0.18 8.00 -15.88
N VAL A 103 -0.70 7.19 -14.96
CA VAL A 103 -0.86 7.52 -13.54
C VAL A 103 -0.30 6.38 -12.69
N VAL A 104 0.42 6.73 -11.63
CA VAL A 104 0.99 5.78 -10.67
C VAL A 104 0.14 5.72 -9.41
N ILE A 105 -0.13 4.52 -8.92
CA ILE A 105 -0.67 4.32 -7.57
C ILE A 105 0.51 4.10 -6.62
N GLY A 106 0.68 4.99 -5.66
CA GLY A 106 1.85 5.06 -4.79
C GLY A 106 2.79 6.23 -5.13
N ASN A 107 3.92 6.29 -4.43
CA ASN A 107 4.95 7.31 -4.63
C ASN A 107 5.90 6.93 -5.79
N PRO A 108 5.89 7.65 -6.94
CA PRO A 108 6.75 7.34 -8.07
C PRO A 108 8.22 7.69 -7.85
N ASN A 109 8.56 8.54 -6.85
CA ASN A 109 9.89 9.12 -6.66
C ASN A 109 10.48 9.79 -7.92
N ILE A 110 9.62 10.28 -8.81
CA ILE A 110 9.98 10.98 -10.04
C ILE A 110 9.14 12.26 -10.11
N SER A 111 9.80 13.41 -10.23
CA SER A 111 9.13 14.71 -10.32
C SER A 111 8.31 14.80 -11.62
N GLY A 112 7.12 15.38 -11.54
CA GLY A 112 6.24 15.58 -12.71
C GLY A 112 5.42 14.35 -13.12
N VAL A 113 5.60 13.21 -12.46
CA VAL A 113 4.76 12.01 -12.68
C VAL A 113 3.46 12.14 -11.89
N TYR A 114 2.34 11.96 -12.60
CA TYR A 114 1.02 11.96 -11.99
C TYR A 114 0.82 10.73 -11.11
N SER A 115 0.38 10.93 -9.86
CA SER A 115 0.13 9.84 -8.93
C SER A 115 -1.04 10.06 -7.97
N VAL A 116 -1.53 8.95 -7.44
CA VAL A 116 -2.48 8.89 -6.33
C VAL A 116 -1.89 7.96 -5.27
N ASP A 117 -1.84 8.39 -4.03
CA ASP A 117 -1.25 7.62 -2.94
C ASP A 117 -2.06 7.80 -1.65
N THR A 118 -1.65 7.10 -0.60
CA THR A 118 -2.01 7.39 0.79
C THR A 118 -0.84 8.11 1.45
N ASP A 119 -1.11 8.90 2.50
CA ASP A 119 -0.04 9.56 3.26
C ASP A 119 0.68 8.54 4.16
N ASN A 120 1.57 7.75 3.56
CA ASN A 120 2.30 6.68 4.25
C ASN A 120 3.19 7.17 5.39
N VAL A 121 3.77 8.38 5.26
CA VAL A 121 4.49 9.03 6.37
C VAL A 121 3.52 9.37 7.50
N GLY A 122 2.37 9.97 7.17
CA GLY A 122 1.31 10.23 8.14
C GLY A 122 0.78 8.97 8.83
N ILE A 123 0.66 7.85 8.10
CA ILE A 123 0.25 6.54 8.64
C ILE A 123 1.27 6.07 9.68
N GLY A 124 2.56 6.03 9.34
CA GLY A 124 3.60 5.63 10.27
C GLY A 124 3.61 6.48 11.55
N ARG A 125 3.45 7.80 11.36
CA ARG A 125 3.39 8.77 12.45
C ARG A 125 2.18 8.54 13.36
N VAL A 126 0.98 8.34 12.81
CA VAL A 126 -0.23 8.14 13.61
C VAL A 126 -0.20 6.83 14.40
N THR A 127 0.36 5.76 13.82
CA THR A 127 0.46 4.46 14.51
C THR A 127 1.41 4.52 15.69
N ALA A 128 2.53 5.22 15.53
CA ALA A 128 3.49 5.46 16.61
C ALA A 128 2.88 6.36 17.69
N GLN A 129 2.30 7.49 17.28
CA GLN A 129 1.69 8.46 18.19
C GLN A 129 0.61 7.83 19.05
N HIS A 130 -0.22 6.96 18.47
CA HIS A 130 -1.24 6.21 19.21
C HIS A 130 -0.68 5.41 20.38
N LEU A 131 0.47 4.74 20.20
CA LEU A 131 1.13 4.02 21.29
C LEU A 131 1.83 4.98 22.26
N ILE A 132 2.42 6.07 21.76
CA ILE A 132 3.06 7.10 22.59
C ILE A 132 2.03 7.75 23.54
N ASP A 133 0.81 7.99 23.06
CA ASP A 133 -0.32 8.53 23.82
C ASP A 133 -0.78 7.57 24.92
N PHE A 134 -0.60 6.27 24.72
CA PHE A 134 -0.78 5.24 25.77
C PHE A 134 0.39 5.12 26.75
N GLY A 135 1.41 5.98 26.63
CA GLY A 135 2.56 6.03 27.52
C GLY A 135 3.71 5.09 27.11
N HIS A 136 3.62 4.42 25.96
CA HIS A 136 4.70 3.57 25.48
C HIS A 136 5.92 4.42 25.10
N ARG A 137 7.11 3.98 25.52
CA ARG A 137 8.41 4.63 25.22
C ARG A 137 9.48 3.66 24.70
N ARG A 138 9.14 2.38 24.61
CA ARG A 138 9.98 1.33 24.02
C ARG A 138 9.14 0.65 22.95
N LEU A 139 9.35 1.09 21.72
CA LEU A 139 8.52 0.77 20.57
C LEU A 139 9.36 0.01 19.54
N ALA A 140 8.75 -0.89 18.78
CA ALA A 140 9.39 -1.45 17.59
C ALA A 140 8.54 -1.20 16.34
N TYR A 141 9.18 -1.22 15.19
CA TYR A 141 8.50 -1.21 13.91
C TYR A 141 8.85 -2.46 13.10
N ILE A 142 7.84 -3.18 12.64
CA ILE A 142 7.98 -4.31 11.72
C ILE A 142 7.70 -3.79 10.31
N ALA A 143 8.77 -3.68 9.52
CA ALA A 143 8.76 -3.13 8.18
C ALA A 143 8.80 -4.23 7.10
N PRO A 144 8.21 -3.99 5.92
CA PRO A 144 8.35 -4.89 4.79
C PRO A 144 9.74 -4.70 4.14
N PRO A 145 10.07 -5.45 3.08
CA PRO A 145 11.30 -5.23 2.33
C PRO A 145 11.44 -3.79 1.81
N ASP A 146 12.68 -3.32 1.68
CA ASP A 146 13.04 -1.93 1.36
C ASP A 146 12.72 -1.51 -0.09
N ASP A 147 12.45 -2.47 -0.97
CA ASP A 147 12.00 -2.25 -2.32
C ASP A 147 10.52 -1.84 -2.43
N LEU A 148 9.75 -1.92 -1.32
CA LEU A 148 8.38 -1.43 -1.19
C LEU A 148 8.37 0.00 -0.64
N ALA A 149 8.05 0.97 -1.50
CA ALA A 149 8.16 2.39 -1.18
C ALA A 149 7.32 2.80 0.04
N TYR A 150 6.06 2.35 0.12
CA TYR A 150 5.16 2.67 1.23
C TYR A 150 5.71 2.24 2.59
N GLY A 151 6.47 1.15 2.64
CA GLY A 151 7.04 0.63 3.88
C GLY A 151 8.12 1.55 4.43
N ASN A 152 8.91 2.15 3.54
CA ASN A 152 9.94 3.12 3.92
C ASN A 152 9.31 4.42 4.43
N ASP A 153 8.29 4.92 3.72
CA ASP A 153 7.56 6.13 4.12
C ASP A 153 6.90 5.95 5.51
N ARG A 154 6.31 4.77 5.78
CA ARG A 154 5.75 4.49 7.12
C ARG A 154 6.83 4.37 8.21
N VAL A 155 7.99 3.79 7.90
CA VAL A 155 9.12 3.77 8.84
C VAL A 155 9.59 5.20 9.16
N GLU A 156 9.69 6.06 8.14
CA GLU A 156 10.04 7.48 8.34
C GLU A 156 9.06 8.14 9.30
N GLY A 157 7.75 8.01 9.07
CA GLY A 157 6.72 8.55 9.95
C GLY A 157 6.80 8.03 11.38
N PHE A 158 7.05 6.73 11.57
CA PHE A 158 7.24 6.13 12.89
C PHE A 158 8.43 6.76 13.62
N LEU A 159 9.59 6.85 12.95
CA LEU A 159 10.80 7.42 13.55
C LEU A 159 10.64 8.91 13.86
N MET A 160 9.92 9.66 13.03
CA MET A 160 9.58 11.07 13.28
C MET A 160 8.78 11.22 14.57
N ALA A 161 7.70 10.44 14.76
CA ALA A 161 6.90 10.49 15.98
C ALA A 161 7.72 10.14 17.22
N CYS A 162 8.57 9.12 17.13
CA CYS A 162 9.44 8.74 18.24
C CYS A 162 10.45 9.84 18.60
N ALA A 163 11.03 10.50 17.59
CA ALA A 163 11.94 11.62 17.81
C ALA A 163 11.23 12.85 18.40
N GLU A 164 10.02 13.17 17.93
CA GLU A 164 9.17 14.24 18.46
C GLU A 164 8.79 14.00 19.93
N ALA A 165 8.68 12.73 20.35
CA ALA A 165 8.41 12.32 21.72
C ALA A 165 9.68 12.08 22.56
N GLU A 166 10.86 12.47 22.06
CA GLU A 166 12.17 12.32 22.72
C GLU A 166 12.50 10.86 23.11
N ILE A 167 12.00 9.89 22.36
CA ILE A 167 12.35 8.48 22.55
C ILE A 167 13.69 8.23 21.89
N SER A 168 14.65 7.67 22.65
CA SER A 168 15.96 7.35 22.12
C SER A 168 15.90 6.36 20.94
N PRO A 169 16.73 6.51 19.90
CA PRO A 169 16.74 5.61 18.74
C PRO A 169 16.90 4.12 19.08
N GLU A 170 17.66 3.79 20.13
CA GLU A 170 17.84 2.42 20.62
C GLU A 170 16.56 1.79 21.18
N HIS A 171 15.57 2.61 21.56
CA HIS A 171 14.25 2.16 22.01
C HIS A 171 13.21 2.14 20.88
N CYS A 172 13.66 2.30 19.63
CA CYS A 172 12.83 2.34 18.42
C CYS A 172 13.36 1.42 17.30
N PRO A 173 13.74 0.14 17.57
CA PRO A 173 14.27 -0.74 16.54
C PRO A 173 13.27 -0.94 15.38
N VAL A 174 13.81 -0.95 14.17
CA VAL A 174 13.08 -1.29 12.94
C VAL A 174 13.60 -2.63 12.43
N VAL A 175 12.73 -3.64 12.38
CA VAL A 175 13.07 -4.97 11.87
C VAL A 175 12.35 -5.18 10.54
N ARG A 176 13.10 -5.50 9.49
CA ARG A 176 12.57 -5.78 8.16
C ARG A 176 12.32 -7.27 7.98
N ALA A 177 11.16 -7.62 7.44
CA ALA A 177 10.81 -8.99 7.11
C ALA A 177 9.95 -9.05 5.85
N GLU A 178 9.73 -10.26 5.33
CA GLU A 178 8.76 -10.50 4.25
C GLU A 178 7.38 -9.95 4.65
N ASP A 179 6.69 -9.27 3.73
CA ASP A 179 5.36 -8.68 3.96
C ASP A 179 4.27 -9.76 4.00
N THR A 180 4.31 -10.55 5.05
CA THR A 180 3.48 -11.71 5.30
C THR A 180 3.30 -11.91 6.80
N MET A 181 2.29 -12.71 7.17
CA MET A 181 2.11 -13.12 8.56
C MET A 181 3.33 -13.88 9.11
N CYS A 182 3.92 -14.79 8.35
CA CYS A 182 5.12 -15.51 8.77
C CYS A 182 6.34 -14.57 8.94
N GLY A 183 6.46 -13.56 8.08
CA GLY A 183 7.49 -12.54 8.21
C GLY A 183 7.32 -11.70 9.47
N GLY A 184 6.10 -11.23 9.75
CA GLY A 184 5.79 -10.51 10.99
C GLY A 184 6.05 -11.34 12.26
N TYR A 185 5.72 -12.64 12.24
CA TYR A 185 6.04 -13.56 13.32
C TYR A 185 7.56 -13.64 13.57
N ARG A 186 8.37 -13.88 12.53
CA ARG A 186 9.84 -13.95 12.66
C ARG A 186 10.45 -12.63 13.12
N ALA A 187 9.97 -11.51 12.57
CA ALA A 187 10.42 -10.18 12.99
C ALA A 187 10.15 -9.93 14.48
N MET A 188 8.97 -10.33 14.96
CA MET A 188 8.64 -10.17 16.37
C MET A 188 9.46 -11.09 17.27
N GLN A 189 9.78 -12.32 16.85
CA GLN A 189 10.72 -13.18 17.59
C GLN A 189 12.11 -12.52 17.72
N GLU A 190 12.60 -11.91 16.64
CA GLU A 190 13.85 -11.15 16.68
C GLU A 190 13.76 -9.99 17.67
N ILE A 191 12.69 -9.19 17.62
CA ILE A 191 12.44 -8.08 18.56
C ILE A 191 12.40 -8.56 20.01
N LEU A 192 11.72 -9.67 20.30
CA LEU A 192 11.63 -10.25 21.65
C LEU A 192 12.98 -10.74 22.18
N SER A 193 13.93 -11.07 21.28
CA SER A 193 15.28 -11.48 21.66
C SER A 193 16.21 -10.30 21.97
N MET A 194 15.80 -9.06 21.68
CA MET A 194 16.57 -7.85 21.95
C MET A 194 16.48 -7.43 23.42
N ASP A 195 17.55 -6.82 23.94
CA ASP A 195 17.62 -6.31 25.32
C ASP A 195 16.90 -4.95 25.52
N ILE A 196 15.84 -4.70 24.75
CA ILE A 196 15.11 -3.42 24.71
C ILE A 196 13.79 -3.50 25.50
N GLN A 197 13.25 -4.70 25.74
CA GLN A 197 11.97 -4.91 26.43
C GLN A 197 10.85 -4.00 25.87
N VAL A 198 10.57 -4.16 24.57
CA VAL A 198 9.54 -3.38 23.88
C VAL A 198 8.17 -3.58 24.54
N THR A 199 7.37 -2.52 24.54
CA THR A 199 6.01 -2.53 25.12
C THR A 199 4.94 -2.22 24.08
N GLY A 200 5.34 -1.82 22.88
CA GLY A 200 4.45 -1.56 21.76
C GLY A 200 5.15 -1.86 20.44
N VAL A 201 4.40 -2.36 19.47
CA VAL A 201 4.90 -2.63 18.11
C VAL A 201 3.93 -2.10 17.08
N CYS A 202 4.46 -1.38 16.10
CA CYS A 202 3.75 -0.98 14.89
C CYS A 202 4.17 -1.94 13.76
N ALA A 203 3.20 -2.58 13.11
CA ALA A 203 3.43 -3.42 11.96
C ALA A 203 2.95 -2.69 10.70
N SER A 204 3.73 -2.79 9.63
CA SER A 204 3.43 -2.08 8.39
C SER A 204 2.16 -2.57 7.69
N ASP A 205 1.66 -3.75 8.03
CA ASP A 205 0.45 -4.37 7.49
C ASP A 205 -0.21 -5.21 8.59
N ASP A 206 -1.53 -5.36 8.55
CA ASP A 206 -2.31 -6.19 9.47
C ASP A 206 -1.80 -7.62 9.52
N SER A 207 -1.47 -8.24 8.38
CA SER A 207 -0.96 -9.61 8.32
C SER A 207 0.33 -9.77 9.13
N MET A 208 1.27 -8.82 9.02
CA MET A 208 2.48 -8.78 9.83
C MET A 208 2.14 -8.56 11.31
N GLY A 209 1.17 -7.70 11.62
CA GLY A 209 0.67 -7.46 12.98
C GLY A 209 0.10 -8.71 13.65
N TYR A 210 -0.69 -9.51 12.93
CA TYR A 210 -1.15 -10.82 13.43
C TYR A 210 -0.01 -11.81 13.63
N GLY A 211 0.98 -11.80 12.73
CA GLY A 211 2.20 -12.57 12.91
C GLY A 211 2.91 -12.21 14.21
N ALA A 212 3.06 -10.92 14.48
CA ALA A 212 3.66 -10.42 15.72
C ALA A 212 2.85 -10.84 16.95
N ALA A 213 1.53 -10.67 16.93
CA ALA A 213 0.66 -11.11 18.02
C ALA A 213 0.80 -12.61 18.32
N SER A 214 0.93 -13.44 17.28
CA SER A 214 1.19 -14.88 17.43
C SER A 214 2.52 -15.16 18.11
N ALA A 215 3.61 -14.47 17.74
CA ALA A 215 4.91 -14.63 18.37
C ALA A 215 4.92 -14.19 19.84
N ILE A 216 4.23 -13.08 20.15
CA ILE A 216 4.05 -12.59 21.53
C ILE A 216 3.33 -13.65 22.37
N SER A 217 2.24 -14.22 21.86
CA SER A 217 1.49 -15.26 22.54
C SER A 217 2.33 -16.53 22.77
N GLU A 218 3.17 -16.93 21.80
CA GLU A 218 4.04 -18.10 21.94
C GLU A 218 5.14 -17.90 22.99
N ALA A 219 5.62 -16.67 23.15
CA ALA A 219 6.53 -16.29 24.22
C ALA A 219 5.86 -16.21 25.61
N GLY A 220 4.57 -16.53 25.72
CA GLY A 220 3.81 -16.48 26.97
C GLY A 220 3.42 -15.07 27.42
N LEU A 221 3.53 -14.08 26.53
CA LEU A 221 3.15 -12.68 26.76
C LEU A 221 1.75 -12.41 26.21
N THR A 222 1.13 -11.32 26.66
CA THR A 222 -0.24 -10.96 26.29
C THR A 222 -0.30 -9.69 25.43
N VAL A 223 -1.23 -9.66 24.48
CA VAL A 223 -1.60 -8.47 23.70
C VAL A 223 -3.00 -8.01 24.15
N PRO A 224 -3.19 -6.75 24.58
CA PRO A 224 -2.22 -5.66 24.69
C PRO A 224 -1.47 -5.64 26.04
N GLY A 225 -1.72 -6.61 26.92
CA GLY A 225 -1.34 -6.51 28.34
C GLY A 225 0.15 -6.30 28.60
N ASP A 226 1.01 -7.03 27.90
CA ASP A 226 2.46 -6.87 28.00
C ASP A 226 3.03 -6.11 26.80
N ILE A 227 2.49 -6.34 25.59
CA ILE A 227 2.89 -5.64 24.36
C ILE A 227 1.65 -5.24 23.56
N SER A 228 1.51 -3.93 23.29
CA SER A 228 0.51 -3.40 22.35
C SER A 228 0.94 -3.65 20.89
N VAL A 229 -0.01 -3.95 20.01
CA VAL A 229 0.20 -4.18 18.57
C VAL A 229 -0.73 -3.28 17.76
N VAL A 230 -0.18 -2.58 16.77
CA VAL A 230 -0.94 -1.79 15.78
C VAL A 230 -0.57 -2.27 14.38
N GLY A 231 -1.57 -2.56 13.55
CA GLY A 231 -1.40 -2.90 12.13
C GLY A 231 -1.79 -1.76 11.19
N CYS A 232 -1.91 -2.08 9.91
CA CYS A 232 -2.37 -1.18 8.87
C CYS A 232 -3.12 -1.95 7.78
N ASN A 233 -4.11 -1.31 7.16
CA ASN A 233 -4.95 -1.69 6.02
C ASN A 233 -6.40 -2.05 6.36
N ASN A 234 -6.71 -2.37 7.62
CA ASN A 234 -8.01 -2.89 8.04
C ASN A 234 -8.53 -4.00 7.12
N ASP A 235 -7.67 -4.99 6.88
CA ASP A 235 -7.90 -6.02 5.86
C ASP A 235 -8.98 -7.03 6.30
N TYR A 236 -9.36 -7.95 5.41
CA TYR A 236 -10.39 -8.98 5.61
C TYR A 236 -10.19 -9.81 6.90
N LEU A 237 -8.95 -9.92 7.38
CA LEU A 237 -8.60 -10.58 8.64
C LEU A 237 -9.30 -9.94 9.86
N ALA A 238 -9.60 -8.64 9.81
CA ALA A 238 -10.39 -7.95 10.85
C ALA A 238 -11.81 -8.52 11.00
N GLY A 239 -12.35 -9.19 9.97
CA GLY A 239 -13.62 -9.91 10.07
C GLY A 239 -13.52 -11.26 10.78
N ILE A 240 -12.31 -11.83 10.89
CA ILE A 240 -12.07 -13.17 11.44
C ILE A 240 -11.88 -13.11 12.96
N ASP A 241 -11.19 -12.10 13.47
CA ASP A 241 -10.86 -11.94 14.89
C ASP A 241 -11.85 -11.05 15.67
N GLN A 242 -12.99 -10.71 15.04
CA GLN A 242 -13.96 -9.71 15.52
C GLN A 242 -13.36 -8.31 15.71
N GLY A 243 -12.36 -7.95 14.92
CA GLY A 243 -11.67 -6.67 14.98
C GLY A 243 -10.88 -6.55 16.28
N PHE A 244 -10.05 -7.53 16.61
CA PHE A 244 -9.15 -7.44 17.76
C PHE A 244 -7.99 -6.49 17.45
N LEU A 245 -7.39 -6.59 16.26
CA LEU A 245 -6.25 -5.77 15.86
C LEU A 245 -6.61 -4.29 15.61
N THR A 246 -6.07 -3.39 16.43
CA THR A 246 -6.01 -1.94 16.18
C THR A 246 -5.23 -1.70 14.89
N THR A 247 -5.79 -0.89 13.99
CA THR A 247 -5.26 -0.76 12.62
C THR A 247 -5.56 0.62 12.04
N VAL A 248 -4.96 0.93 10.89
CA VAL A 248 -5.34 2.06 10.03
C VAL A 248 -6.17 1.55 8.87
N GLU A 249 -7.34 2.13 8.63
CA GLU A 249 -8.16 1.81 7.46
C GLU A 249 -7.79 2.72 6.29
N LEU A 250 -7.58 2.07 5.14
CA LEU A 250 -7.34 2.70 3.85
C LEU A 250 -8.48 2.34 2.89
N ASP A 251 -8.98 3.32 2.15
CA ASP A 251 -9.99 3.10 1.13
C ASP A 251 -9.35 2.77 -0.22
N PHE A 252 -9.00 1.50 -0.40
CA PHE A 252 -8.34 1.01 -1.62
C PHE A 252 -9.23 1.10 -2.86
N VAL A 253 -10.55 1.00 -2.70
CA VAL A 253 -11.50 1.20 -3.80
C VAL A 253 -11.46 2.65 -4.27
N ARG A 254 -11.49 3.61 -3.33
CA ARG A 254 -11.33 5.03 -3.64
C ARG A 254 -9.96 5.34 -4.23
N LEU A 255 -8.90 4.70 -3.75
CA LEU A 255 -7.55 4.83 -4.31
C LEU A 255 -7.52 4.44 -5.80
N GLY A 256 -8.13 3.31 -6.15
CA GLY A 256 -8.26 2.87 -7.53
C GLY A 256 -9.13 3.78 -8.39
N SER A 257 -10.30 4.19 -7.87
CA SER A 257 -11.20 5.11 -8.57
C SER A 257 -10.54 6.47 -8.82
N ALA A 258 -9.86 7.05 -7.83
CA ALA A 258 -9.14 8.31 -8.00
C ALA A 258 -8.01 8.22 -9.04
N ALA A 259 -7.28 7.11 -9.11
CA ALA A 259 -6.25 6.91 -10.12
C ALA A 259 -6.81 6.85 -11.55
N ALA A 260 -7.94 6.17 -11.72
CA ALA A 260 -8.65 6.11 -12.99
C ALA A 260 -9.24 7.46 -13.38
N ALA A 261 -9.88 8.17 -12.45
CA ALA A 261 -10.43 9.51 -12.66
C ALA A 261 -9.33 10.48 -13.11
N LYS A 262 -8.18 10.48 -12.43
CA LYS A 262 -7.01 11.28 -12.81
C LYS A 262 -6.52 10.94 -14.22
N LEU A 263 -6.41 9.66 -14.56
CA LEU A 263 -5.97 9.25 -15.90
C LEU A 263 -6.96 9.73 -16.97
N ILE A 264 -8.26 9.61 -16.71
CA ILE A 264 -9.31 10.05 -17.63
C ILE A 264 -9.26 11.58 -17.82
N ASP A 265 -9.08 12.35 -16.74
CA ASP A 265 -8.95 13.80 -16.83
C ASP A 265 -7.73 14.21 -17.69
N LEU A 266 -6.60 13.51 -17.55
CA LEU A 266 -5.42 13.74 -18.41
C LEU A 266 -5.71 13.43 -19.88
N LEU A 267 -6.41 12.33 -20.18
CA LEU A 267 -6.79 11.95 -21.55
C LEU A 267 -7.79 12.93 -22.17
N GLU A 268 -8.63 13.56 -21.35
CA GLU A 268 -9.60 14.57 -21.77
C GLU A 268 -9.03 16.00 -21.80
N GLY A 269 -7.77 16.19 -21.40
CA GLY A 269 -7.11 17.50 -21.36
C GLY A 269 -7.65 18.42 -20.26
N LYS A 270 -8.24 17.85 -19.21
CA LYS A 270 -8.74 18.59 -18.04
C LYS A 270 -7.60 18.86 -17.04
N PRO A 271 -7.64 20.01 -16.33
CA PRO A 271 -6.67 20.27 -15.27
C PRO A 271 -6.76 19.22 -14.16
N THR A 272 -5.62 18.69 -13.72
CA THR A 272 -5.51 17.80 -12.56
C THR A 272 -4.20 18.08 -11.80
N THR A 273 -4.16 17.73 -10.53
CA THR A 273 -2.98 17.82 -9.65
C THR A 273 -1.96 16.75 -10.01
N ILE A 274 -0.67 17.02 -9.77
CA ILE A 274 0.39 16.01 -9.96
C ILE A 274 0.23 14.87 -8.97
N ARG A 275 -0.04 15.16 -7.69
CA ARG A 275 -0.17 14.16 -6.64
C ARG A 275 -1.47 14.35 -5.87
N ASP A 276 -2.26 13.28 -5.77
CA ASP A 276 -3.41 13.19 -4.87
C ASP A 276 -3.12 12.25 -3.70
N ILE A 277 -3.62 12.62 -2.53
CA ILE A 277 -3.52 11.83 -1.31
C ILE A 277 -4.92 11.43 -0.86
N ILE A 278 -5.14 10.13 -0.67
CA ILE A 278 -6.36 9.59 -0.09
C ILE A 278 -6.21 9.56 1.43
N ASP A 279 -7.22 10.10 2.11
CA ASP A 279 -7.28 10.12 3.57
C ASP A 279 -7.32 8.71 4.16
N PHE A 280 -6.84 8.59 5.40
CA PHE A 280 -6.89 7.36 6.19
C PHE A 280 -7.51 7.64 7.56
N ARG A 281 -7.88 6.58 8.28
CA ARG A 281 -8.30 6.69 9.69
C ARG A 281 -7.73 5.59 10.56
N LEU A 282 -7.27 5.94 11.75
CA LEU A 282 -6.91 4.95 12.77
C LEU A 282 -8.19 4.39 13.41
N ILE A 283 -8.28 3.07 13.52
CA ILE A 283 -9.35 2.33 14.16
C ILE A 283 -8.77 1.64 15.40
N GLN A 284 -8.94 2.29 16.57
CA GLN A 284 -8.58 1.69 17.85
C GLN A 284 -9.49 0.50 18.16
N ARG A 285 -8.88 -0.62 18.54
CA ARG A 285 -9.52 -1.88 18.95
C ARG A 285 -8.84 -2.43 20.21
N LYS A 286 -8.75 -3.75 20.35
CA LYS A 286 -8.37 -4.44 21.58
C LYS A 286 -6.88 -4.77 21.66
N SER A 287 -6.12 -4.70 20.56
CA SER A 287 -4.71 -5.05 20.55
C SER A 287 -3.76 -3.94 21.02
N SER A 288 -4.27 -2.76 21.39
CA SER A 288 -3.47 -1.64 21.91
C SER A 288 -4.13 -1.05 23.16
N GLY A 289 -3.34 -0.70 24.17
CA GLY A 289 -3.82 -0.03 25.38
C GLY A 289 -2.69 0.61 26.19
N PRO A 290 -2.99 1.16 27.38
CA PRO A 290 -1.99 1.81 28.23
C PRO A 290 -0.81 0.89 28.54
N VAL A 291 0.40 1.45 28.57
CA VAL A 291 1.58 0.70 29.01
C VAL A 291 1.37 0.18 30.43
N LYS A 292 1.72 -1.09 30.65
CA LYS A 292 1.70 -1.68 31.99
C LYS A 292 2.75 -0.97 32.83
N ASN A 293 2.30 -0.22 33.84
CA ASN A 293 3.21 0.35 34.83
C ASN A 293 3.81 -0.80 35.64
N CYS A 294 5.08 -1.12 35.37
CA CYS A 294 5.89 -1.88 36.32
C CYS A 294 6.18 -0.93 37.49
N GLY A 295 5.32 -0.99 38.52
CA GLY A 295 5.61 -0.37 39.81
C GLY A 295 6.80 -1.01 40.51
#